data_AF-A0A0S7EIT7-F1
#
_entry.id   AF-A0A0S7EIT7-F1
#
_cell.length_a   1.000
_cell.length_b   1.000
_cell.length_c   1.000
_cell.angle_alpha   90.00
_cell.angle_beta   90.00
_cell.angle_gamma   90.00
#
_symmetry.space_group_name_H-M   'P 1'
#
loop_
_entity.id
_entity.type
_entity.pdbx_description
1 polymer ?
#
loop_
_entity_poly.entity_id
_entity_poly.type
_entity_poly.pdbx_seq_one_letter_code
_entity_poly.pdbx_strand_id
1 'polypeptide(L)'
;DPHYRTFDGFRHHFQGPYTYVLTQGHNLLDSQVPLLVRGKNIRRGASKRVSVLDQMYVDVYGVSVRFLQKNVVLVNGERVTPPLSPVRGLTITMNSKEVQLSTDFGLTVRFDGKIRGEIELPSTYRHSVRGLCGNYDGITGNEYMKPDGTLVRSLNEFGESWRTNDRVGDGLEISEVQTAVHVHRREVETDPES
;
A
#
# COMPACT_ATOMS: atom_id res chain seq x y z
N ASP A 1 -4.12 20.35 3.63
CA ASP A 1 -5.40 19.64 3.57
C ASP A 1 -5.16 18.47 2.63
N PRO A 2 -5.22 17.22 3.11
CA PRO A 2 -5.08 16.09 2.22
C PRO A 2 -6.37 15.97 1.42
N HIS A 3 -6.33 16.51 0.22
CA HIS A 3 -7.36 16.30 -0.78
C HIS A 3 -7.09 14.96 -1.46
N TYR A 4 -7.97 14.00 -1.25
CA TYR A 4 -7.91 12.70 -1.91
C TYR A 4 -8.76 12.74 -3.17
N ARG A 5 -8.28 12.03 -4.20
CA ARG A 5 -9.06 11.65 -5.37
C ARG A 5 -8.94 10.14 -5.52
N THR A 6 -10.07 9.44 -5.51
CA THR A 6 -10.13 7.97 -5.65
C THR A 6 -9.87 7.55 -7.10
N PHE A 7 -9.69 6.24 -7.31
CA PHE A 7 -9.55 5.67 -8.65
C PHE A 7 -10.78 5.94 -9.54
N ASP A 8 -11.99 6.01 -8.95
CA ASP A 8 -13.22 6.33 -9.68
C ASP A 8 -13.49 7.85 -9.75
N GLY A 9 -12.53 8.66 -9.31
CA GLY A 9 -12.52 10.11 -9.45
C GLY A 9 -13.27 10.88 -8.36
N PHE A 10 -13.79 10.20 -7.33
CA PHE A 10 -14.45 10.82 -6.19
C PHE A 10 -13.46 11.61 -5.33
N ARG A 11 -13.89 12.76 -4.79
CA ARG A 11 -13.03 13.66 -4.01
C ARG A 11 -13.50 13.74 -2.56
N HIS A 12 -12.56 13.64 -1.62
CA HIS A 12 -12.82 13.83 -0.19
C HIS A 12 -11.61 14.44 0.55
N HIS A 13 -11.84 14.93 1.78
CA HIS A 13 -10.89 15.80 2.51
C HIS A 13 -10.67 15.31 3.94
N PHE A 14 -10.01 14.17 4.08
CA PHE A 14 -9.80 13.55 5.39
C PHE A 14 -8.56 14.13 6.11
N GLN A 15 -8.73 14.65 7.33
CA GLN A 15 -7.68 15.41 8.06
C GLN A 15 -6.91 14.58 9.11
N GLY A 16 -6.82 13.26 8.92
CA GLY A 16 -6.11 12.36 9.82
C GLY A 16 -4.60 12.63 9.84
N PRO A 17 -3.93 12.74 11.01
CA PRO A 17 -2.49 13.04 11.13
C PRO A 17 -1.63 11.79 11.43
N TYR A 18 -1.94 10.68 10.77
CA TYR A 18 -1.29 9.37 10.96
C TYR A 18 -0.94 8.74 9.62
N THR A 19 -0.46 7.51 9.64
CA THR A 19 -0.25 6.70 8.43
C THR A 19 -1.50 5.91 8.09
N TYR A 20 -1.94 5.99 6.83
CA TYR A 20 -3.16 5.34 6.34
C TYR A 20 -2.87 4.49 5.12
N VAL A 21 -3.63 3.41 4.95
CA VAL A 21 -3.65 2.65 3.69
C VAL A 21 -4.34 3.48 2.62
N LEU A 22 -3.60 3.84 1.59
CA LEU A 22 -4.13 4.53 0.41
C LEU A 22 -4.77 3.51 -0.54
N THR A 23 -4.06 2.42 -0.80
CA THR A 23 -4.60 1.26 -1.52
C THR A 23 -3.87 0.00 -1.08
N GLN A 24 -4.59 -1.11 -1.02
CA GLN A 24 -4.04 -2.46 -0.84
C GLN A 24 -4.80 -3.44 -1.72
N GLY A 25 -4.16 -4.55 -2.06
CA GLY A 25 -4.83 -5.67 -2.73
C GLY A 25 -6.03 -6.21 -1.92
N HIS A 26 -7.06 -6.64 -2.63
CA HIS A 26 -8.25 -7.27 -2.07
C HIS A 26 -8.84 -8.27 -3.05
N ASN A 27 -9.04 -9.52 -2.62
CA ASN A 27 -9.55 -10.60 -3.48
C ASN A 27 -8.79 -10.70 -4.81
N LEU A 28 -7.46 -10.62 -4.73
CA LEU A 28 -6.60 -10.66 -5.91
C LEU A 28 -6.77 -11.99 -6.64
N LEU A 29 -6.77 -11.92 -7.97
CA LEU A 29 -6.63 -13.08 -8.85
C LEU A 29 -5.18 -13.60 -8.76
N ASP A 30 -4.98 -14.89 -9.02
CA ASP A 30 -3.64 -15.52 -9.01
C ASP A 30 -2.65 -14.84 -9.96
N SER A 31 -3.14 -14.20 -11.03
CA SER A 31 -2.33 -13.46 -11.99
C SER A 31 -1.94 -12.04 -11.52
N GLN A 32 -2.48 -11.56 -10.39
CA GLN A 32 -2.23 -10.22 -9.88
C GLN A 32 -1.18 -10.25 -8.76
N VAL A 33 -0.31 -9.26 -8.78
CA VAL A 33 0.73 -9.05 -7.76
C VAL A 33 0.13 -8.36 -6.53
N PRO A 34 0.37 -8.87 -5.30
CA PRO A 34 0.03 -8.17 -4.08
C PRO A 34 0.75 -6.83 -3.94
N LEU A 35 0.02 -5.80 -3.48
CA LEU A 35 0.55 -4.47 -3.25
C LEU A 35 -0.05 -3.83 -2.00
N LEU A 36 0.73 -2.95 -1.37
CA LEU A 36 0.29 -2.07 -0.30
C LEU A 36 0.94 -0.71 -0.49
N VAL A 37 0.12 0.34 -0.58
CA VAL A 37 0.57 1.72 -0.62
C VAL A 37 -0.03 2.48 0.56
N ARG A 38 0.84 3.12 1.35
CA ARG A 38 0.44 3.90 2.53
C ARG A 38 0.92 5.34 2.41
N GLY A 39 0.18 6.25 3.03
CA GLY A 39 0.51 7.67 3.10
C GLY A 39 0.58 8.13 4.55
N LYS A 40 1.71 8.72 4.95
CA LYS A 40 1.85 9.35 6.26
C LYS A 40 1.47 10.81 6.18
N ASN A 41 0.43 11.18 6.91
CA ASN A 41 0.00 12.56 7.05
C ASN A 41 0.52 13.15 8.36
N ILE A 42 0.93 14.41 8.33
CA ILE A 42 1.33 15.15 9.54
C ILE A 42 0.62 16.50 9.61
N ARG A 43 0.52 17.06 10.81
CA ARG A 43 0.13 18.46 11.02
C ARG A 43 1.41 19.30 11.07
N ARG A 44 1.51 20.33 10.23
CA ARG A 44 2.68 21.23 10.17
C ARG A 44 2.38 22.55 10.88
N GLY A 45 3.40 23.08 11.57
CA GLY A 45 3.33 24.37 12.25
C GLY A 45 2.31 24.42 13.39
N ALA A 46 1.66 25.57 13.58
CA ALA A 46 0.68 25.79 14.66
C ALA A 46 -0.71 25.18 14.38
N SER A 47 -0.97 24.68 13.16
CA SER A 47 -2.29 24.15 12.81
C SER A 47 -2.55 22.81 13.48
N LYS A 48 -3.55 22.78 14.38
CA LYS A 48 -4.08 21.56 14.97
C LYS A 48 -5.21 20.94 14.15
N ARG A 49 -5.54 21.44 12.96
CA ARG A 49 -6.74 21.02 12.21
C ARG A 49 -6.42 20.40 10.86
N VAL A 50 -5.38 20.89 10.19
CA VAL A 50 -5.11 20.54 8.80
C VAL A 50 -3.88 19.63 8.73
N SER A 51 -4.03 18.47 8.10
CA SER A 51 -2.90 17.59 7.80
C SER A 51 -2.43 17.77 6.35
N VAL A 52 -1.22 17.29 6.07
CA VAL A 52 -0.61 17.20 4.74
C VAL A 52 0.13 15.88 4.62
N LEU A 53 0.21 15.35 3.40
CA LEU A 53 1.04 14.19 3.10
C LEU A 53 2.51 14.54 3.34
N ASP A 54 3.22 13.67 4.04
CA ASP A 54 4.63 13.81 4.36
C ASP A 54 5.48 12.74 3.69
N GLN A 55 4.96 11.52 3.61
CA GLN A 55 5.70 10.35 3.10
C GLN A 55 4.76 9.36 2.43
N MET A 56 5.29 8.63 1.45
CA MET A 56 4.62 7.47 0.86
C MET A 56 5.43 6.20 1.12
N TYR A 57 4.72 5.11 1.34
CA TYR A 57 5.26 3.77 1.55
C TYR A 57 4.69 2.89 0.45
N VAL A 58 5.53 2.08 -0.19
CA VAL A 58 5.14 1.13 -1.22
C VAL A 58 5.78 -0.20 -0.90
N ASP A 59 4.96 -1.19 -0.59
CA ASP A 59 5.38 -2.57 -0.37
C ASP A 59 4.88 -3.42 -1.53
N VAL A 60 5.81 -3.92 -2.35
CA VAL A 60 5.54 -4.70 -3.56
C VAL A 60 6.76 -5.56 -3.91
N TYR A 61 6.55 -6.75 -4.47
CA TYR A 61 7.63 -7.69 -4.79
C TYR A 61 8.56 -8.02 -3.61
N GLY A 62 8.05 -8.00 -2.38
CA GLY A 62 8.84 -8.23 -1.17
C GLY A 62 9.83 -7.10 -0.84
N VAL A 63 9.75 -5.96 -1.54
CA VAL A 63 10.57 -4.77 -1.31
C VAL A 63 9.72 -3.69 -0.64
N SER A 64 10.26 -3.05 0.39
CA SER A 64 9.65 -1.87 1.03
C SER A 64 10.35 -0.60 0.57
N VAL A 65 9.64 0.27 -0.13
CA VAL A 65 10.13 1.55 -0.63
C VAL A 65 9.45 2.69 0.12
N ARG A 66 10.23 3.67 0.58
CA ARG A 66 9.70 4.90 1.19
C ARG A 66 10.15 6.12 0.42
N PHE A 67 9.19 6.96 0.06
CA PHE A 67 9.41 8.29 -0.49
C PHE A 67 9.20 9.33 0.60
N LEU A 68 10.24 10.09 0.89
CA LEU A 68 10.28 11.10 1.95
C LEU A 68 10.38 12.49 1.33
N GLN A 69 10.19 13.51 2.16
CA GLN A 69 10.40 14.91 1.79
C GLN A 69 11.77 15.13 1.13
N LYS A 70 11.83 16.14 0.26
CA LYS A 70 13.05 16.52 -0.49
C LYS A 70 13.58 15.38 -1.36
N ASN A 71 12.68 14.56 -1.90
CA ASN A 71 12.98 13.45 -2.81
C ASN A 71 13.97 12.41 -2.24
N VAL A 72 13.96 12.21 -0.92
CA VAL A 72 14.76 11.15 -0.30
C VAL A 72 14.05 9.81 -0.49
N VAL A 73 14.78 8.81 -1.01
CA VAL A 73 14.27 7.45 -1.23
C VAL A 73 14.96 6.49 -0.28
N LEU A 74 14.17 5.67 0.40
CA LEU A 74 14.68 4.51 1.15
C LEU A 74 14.16 3.22 0.51
N VAL A 75 15.02 2.21 0.39
CA VAL A 75 14.67 0.86 -0.02
C VAL A 75 15.11 -0.09 1.09
N ASN A 76 14.17 -0.86 1.64
CA ASN A 76 14.39 -1.74 2.79
C ASN A 76 15.09 -1.04 3.97
N GLY A 77 14.75 0.23 4.20
CA GLY A 77 15.33 1.04 5.28
C GLY A 77 16.61 1.80 4.90
N GLU A 78 17.29 1.42 3.82
CA GLU A 78 18.54 2.04 3.39
C GLU A 78 18.31 3.18 2.39
N ARG A 79 19.08 4.26 2.54
CA ARG A 79 18.99 5.41 1.63
C ARG A 79 19.68 5.11 0.32
N VAL A 80 18.97 5.33 -0.79
CA VAL A 80 19.46 5.08 -2.14
C VAL A 80 19.35 6.31 -3.04
N THR A 81 20.01 6.27 -4.19
CA THR A 81 19.95 7.30 -5.22
C THR A 81 19.41 6.70 -6.52
N PRO A 82 18.22 7.11 -7.00
CA PRO A 82 17.72 6.72 -8.33
C PRO A 82 18.59 7.25 -9.49
N PRO A 83 18.59 6.59 -10.66
CA PRO A 83 17.77 5.44 -11.01
C PRO A 83 18.33 4.12 -10.48
N LEU A 84 17.45 3.21 -10.08
CA LEU A 84 17.81 1.84 -9.69
C LEU A 84 16.65 0.86 -9.89
N SER A 85 16.98 -0.43 -9.95
CA SER A 85 16.01 -1.53 -9.98
C SER A 85 16.30 -2.51 -8.84
N PRO A 86 15.64 -2.34 -7.66
CA PRO A 86 15.89 -3.17 -6.48
C PRO A 86 15.65 -4.67 -6.72
N VAL A 87 14.66 -5.00 -7.55
CA VAL A 87 14.28 -6.35 -7.97
C VAL A 87 13.81 -6.33 -9.42
N ARG A 88 13.79 -7.50 -10.06
CA ARG A 88 13.27 -7.62 -11.43
C ARG A 88 11.83 -7.11 -11.49
N GLY A 89 11.53 -6.32 -12.51
CA GLY A 89 10.18 -5.78 -12.71
C GLY A 89 9.87 -4.54 -11.87
N LEU A 90 10.79 -4.06 -11.03
CA LEU A 90 10.63 -2.82 -10.25
C LEU A 90 11.73 -1.83 -10.60
N THR A 91 11.34 -0.61 -10.98
CA THR A 91 12.28 0.48 -11.25
C THR A 91 11.88 1.71 -10.44
N ILE A 92 12.88 2.37 -9.87
CA ILE A 92 12.73 3.66 -9.21
C ILE A 92 13.54 4.68 -10.01
N THR A 93 12.89 5.76 -10.42
CA THR A 93 13.50 6.89 -11.11
C THR A 93 13.23 8.19 -10.38
N MET A 94 13.99 9.22 -10.72
CA MET A 94 13.80 10.56 -10.17
C MET A 94 14.12 11.57 -11.26
N ASN A 95 13.25 12.58 -11.37
CA ASN A 95 13.51 13.77 -12.19
C ASN A 95 13.48 15.02 -11.28
N SER A 96 13.56 16.21 -11.87
CA SER A 96 13.56 17.46 -11.11
C SER A 96 12.24 17.76 -10.36
N LYS A 97 11.16 17.07 -10.69
CA LYS A 97 9.81 17.28 -10.14
C LYS A 97 9.43 16.27 -9.07
N GLU A 98 9.81 15.00 -9.24
CA GLU A 98 9.30 13.91 -8.39
C GLU A 98 10.19 12.65 -8.42
N VAL A 99 9.99 11.81 -7.42
CA VAL A 99 10.43 10.41 -7.42
C VAL A 99 9.28 9.53 -7.92
N GLN A 100 9.61 8.49 -8.69
CA GLN A 100 8.64 7.57 -9.26
C GLN A 100 9.10 6.13 -9.06
N LEU A 101 8.19 5.27 -8.58
CA LEU A 101 8.30 3.82 -8.64
C LEU A 101 7.39 3.33 -9.76
N SER A 102 7.89 2.43 -10.60
CA SER A 102 7.10 1.77 -11.64
C SER A 102 7.38 0.27 -11.61
N THR A 103 6.33 -0.51 -11.83
CA THR A 103 6.39 -1.97 -11.93
C THR A 103 6.03 -2.44 -13.35
N ASP A 104 6.50 -3.62 -13.72
CA ASP A 104 6.17 -4.30 -14.98
C ASP A 104 4.70 -4.74 -15.08
N PHE A 105 4.01 -4.96 -13.96
CA PHE A 105 2.56 -5.19 -13.95
C PHE A 105 1.74 -3.91 -14.10
N GLY A 106 2.36 -2.72 -14.04
CA GLY A 106 1.72 -1.43 -14.34
C GLY A 106 1.36 -0.55 -13.14
N LEU A 107 1.68 -0.93 -11.89
CA LEU A 107 1.61 0.01 -10.76
C LEU A 107 2.64 1.13 -10.95
N THR A 108 2.20 2.37 -10.85
CA THR A 108 3.06 3.54 -10.74
C THR A 108 2.72 4.35 -9.49
N VAL A 109 3.74 4.72 -8.72
CA VAL A 109 3.60 5.60 -7.54
C VAL A 109 4.55 6.77 -7.70
N ARG A 110 4.03 8.01 -7.59
CA ARG A 110 4.82 9.24 -7.70
C ARG A 110 4.71 10.08 -6.44
N PHE A 111 5.79 10.74 -6.07
CA PHE A 111 5.80 11.69 -4.97
C PHE A 111 6.68 12.91 -5.29
N ASP A 112 6.12 14.11 -5.12
CA ASP A 112 6.81 15.37 -5.45
C ASP A 112 7.86 15.81 -4.40
N GLY A 113 8.11 14.98 -3.39
CA GLY A 113 9.00 15.29 -2.28
C GLY A 113 8.46 16.38 -1.35
N LYS A 114 7.18 16.76 -1.46
CA LYS A 114 6.55 17.84 -0.70
C LYS A 114 5.21 17.39 -0.12
N ILE A 115 4.13 17.39 -0.89
CA ILE A 115 2.78 17.13 -0.35
C ILE A 115 1.88 16.38 -1.33
N ARG A 116 2.35 16.08 -2.54
CA ARG A 116 1.54 15.47 -3.58
C ARG A 116 2.05 14.08 -3.90
N GLY A 117 1.18 13.09 -3.67
CA GLY A 117 1.35 11.71 -4.07
C GLY A 117 0.34 11.33 -5.15
N GLU A 118 0.73 10.42 -6.04
CA GLU A 118 -0.13 9.87 -7.07
C GLU A 118 0.08 8.36 -7.15
N ILE A 119 -1.02 7.62 -7.37
CA ILE A 119 -1.03 6.17 -7.53
C ILE A 119 -1.82 5.87 -8.79
N GLU A 120 -1.20 5.17 -9.71
CA GLU A 120 -1.83 4.65 -10.92
C GLU A 120 -1.78 3.13 -10.89
N LEU A 121 -2.91 2.51 -11.19
CA LEU A 121 -3.06 1.06 -11.34
C LEU A 121 -3.72 0.77 -12.69
N PRO A 122 -3.35 -0.33 -13.37
CA PRO A 122 -4.02 -0.74 -14.58
C PRO A 122 -5.43 -1.27 -14.25
N SER A 123 -6.31 -1.22 -15.25
CA SER A 123 -7.70 -1.69 -15.13
C SER A 123 -7.82 -3.18 -14.82
N THR A 124 -6.75 -3.96 -14.96
CA THR A 124 -6.69 -5.35 -14.50
C THR A 124 -6.87 -5.46 -12.99
N TYR A 125 -6.62 -4.40 -12.21
CA TYR A 125 -6.84 -4.34 -10.75
C TYR A 125 -8.22 -3.78 -10.35
N ARG A 126 -9.11 -3.52 -11.31
CA ARG A 126 -10.49 -3.10 -11.03
C ARG A 126 -11.15 -4.13 -10.09
N HIS A 127 -11.90 -3.66 -9.09
CA HIS A 127 -12.48 -4.47 -8.01
C HIS A 127 -11.51 -5.24 -7.11
N SER A 128 -10.20 -5.15 -7.36
CA SER A 128 -9.17 -5.99 -6.72
C SER A 128 -8.33 -5.20 -5.72
N VAL A 129 -8.76 -3.99 -5.37
CA VAL A 129 -8.09 -3.09 -4.43
C VAL A 129 -9.08 -2.37 -3.53
N ARG A 130 -8.59 -1.82 -2.43
CA ARG A 130 -9.36 -0.99 -1.49
C ARG A 130 -8.45 -0.11 -0.66
N GLY A 131 -8.96 1.01 -0.17
CA GLY A 131 -8.27 1.93 0.73
C GLY A 131 -8.87 3.32 0.68
N LEU A 132 -8.13 4.33 1.17
CA LEU A 132 -8.56 5.73 1.01
C LEU A 132 -8.67 6.18 -0.45
N CYS A 133 -8.04 5.48 -1.40
CA CYS A 133 -8.18 5.72 -2.84
C CYS A 133 -9.38 4.99 -3.46
N GLY A 134 -10.28 4.40 -2.67
CA GLY A 134 -11.48 3.73 -3.15
C GLY A 134 -11.31 2.24 -3.41
N ASN A 135 -12.37 1.60 -3.90
CA ASN A 135 -12.42 0.17 -4.26
C ASN A 135 -12.25 -0.10 -5.78
N TYR A 136 -12.12 0.96 -6.58
CA TYR A 136 -11.84 0.91 -8.02
C TYR A 136 -12.87 0.07 -8.78
N ASP A 137 -14.16 0.34 -8.57
CA ASP A 137 -15.27 -0.40 -9.19
C ASP A 137 -16.11 0.46 -10.15
N GLY A 138 -15.70 1.71 -10.38
CA GLY A 138 -16.38 2.70 -11.21
C GLY A 138 -17.58 3.39 -10.55
N ILE A 139 -17.83 3.17 -9.26
CA ILE A 139 -19.02 3.65 -8.55
C ILE A 139 -18.61 4.66 -7.48
N THR A 140 -18.74 5.95 -7.76
CA THR A 140 -18.38 6.99 -6.79
C THR A 140 -19.26 7.01 -5.52
N GLY A 141 -20.41 6.33 -5.53
CA GLY A 141 -21.36 6.29 -4.42
C GLY A 141 -21.00 5.35 -3.27
N ASN A 142 -20.00 4.49 -3.41
CA ASN A 142 -19.62 3.47 -2.40
C ASN A 142 -18.15 3.57 -1.96
N GLU A 143 -17.52 4.72 -2.19
CA GLU A 143 -16.09 4.96 -1.95
C GLU A 143 -15.69 4.91 -0.47
N TYR A 144 -16.64 5.13 0.43
CA TYR A 144 -16.43 5.04 1.88
C TYR A 144 -16.61 3.61 2.40
N MET A 145 -15.85 2.68 1.80
CA MET A 145 -15.79 1.29 2.18
C MET A 145 -14.66 1.05 3.19
N LYS A 146 -15.00 0.51 4.35
CA LYS A 146 -14.02 0.14 5.38
C LYS A 146 -13.23 -1.13 5.00
N PRO A 147 -12.14 -1.47 5.73
CA PRO A 147 -11.40 -2.72 5.50
C PRO A 147 -12.23 -4.00 5.66
N ASP A 148 -13.33 -3.96 6.41
CA ASP A 148 -14.25 -5.10 6.57
C ASP A 148 -15.30 -5.21 5.44
N GLY A 149 -15.27 -4.30 4.46
CA GLY A 149 -16.23 -4.23 3.35
C GLY A 149 -17.52 -3.44 3.67
N THR A 150 -17.69 -2.98 4.91
CA THR A 150 -18.88 -2.20 5.30
C THR A 150 -18.82 -0.79 4.72
N LEU A 151 -19.94 -0.33 4.16
CA LEU A 151 -20.11 1.04 3.69
C LEU A 151 -20.57 1.95 4.83
N VAL A 152 -19.91 3.10 4.97
CA VAL A 152 -20.26 4.13 5.95
C VAL A 152 -20.52 5.47 5.27
N ARG A 153 -21.25 6.36 5.96
CA ARG A 153 -21.52 7.72 5.47
C ARG A 153 -20.57 8.77 6.07
N SER A 154 -19.96 8.45 7.21
CA SER A 154 -19.06 9.35 7.92
C SER A 154 -17.65 9.25 7.32
N LEU A 155 -17.16 10.37 6.76
CA LEU A 155 -15.79 10.47 6.26
C LEU A 155 -14.75 10.17 7.35
N ASN A 156 -15.01 10.59 8.59
CA ASN A 156 -14.07 10.33 9.69
C ASN A 156 -14.08 8.86 10.08
N GLU A 157 -15.23 8.21 10.11
CA GLU A 157 -15.32 6.77 10.40
C GLU A 157 -14.61 5.95 9.31
N PHE A 158 -14.86 6.29 8.04
CA PHE A 158 -14.14 5.70 6.90
C PHE A 158 -12.63 5.93 7.02
N GLY A 159 -12.20 7.18 7.17
CA GLY A 159 -10.80 7.55 7.19
C GLY A 159 -10.01 6.90 8.33
N GLU A 160 -10.56 6.94 9.55
CA GLU A 160 -9.91 6.34 10.72
C GLU A 160 -9.86 4.80 10.64
N SER A 161 -10.81 4.16 9.96
CA SER A 161 -10.77 2.70 9.77
C SER A 161 -9.57 2.22 8.94
N TRP A 162 -8.96 3.10 8.13
CA TRP A 162 -7.80 2.83 7.30
C TRP A 162 -6.46 3.18 7.94
N ARG A 163 -6.47 3.61 9.22
CA ARG A 163 -5.26 3.95 9.96
C ARG A 163 -4.41 2.70 10.20
N THR A 164 -3.10 2.87 10.06
CA THR A 164 -2.11 1.83 10.39
C THR A 164 -1.32 2.22 11.63
N ASN A 165 -0.75 1.22 12.30
CA ASN A 165 0.23 1.46 13.35
C ASN A 165 1.60 1.66 12.69
N ASP A 166 2.28 2.77 13.00
CA ASP A 166 3.62 3.13 12.50
C ASP A 166 4.74 2.12 12.88
N ARG A 167 4.38 0.97 13.49
CA ARG A 167 5.29 -0.09 13.96
C ARG A 167 5.68 -1.12 12.91
N VAL A 168 5.13 -1.10 11.70
CA VAL A 168 5.58 -2.01 10.62
C VAL A 168 6.84 -1.43 9.96
N GLY A 169 7.90 -1.38 10.76
CA GLY A 169 9.29 -1.17 10.34
C GLY A 169 10.11 -2.46 10.35
N ASP A 170 9.53 -3.58 10.79
CA ASP A 170 10.14 -4.91 10.76
C ASP A 170 9.05 -5.93 10.37
N GLY A 171 9.33 -6.73 9.35
CA GLY A 171 8.61 -7.97 9.04
C GLY A 171 7.17 -7.82 8.52
N LEU A 172 6.98 -8.14 7.25
CA LEU A 172 5.70 -8.68 6.78
C LEU A 172 5.45 -10.01 7.53
N GLU A 173 4.52 -10.04 8.49
CA GLU A 173 3.75 -11.27 8.68
C GLU A 173 2.65 -11.26 7.62
N ILE A 174 2.96 -11.89 6.50
CA ILE A 174 1.95 -12.38 5.58
C ILE A 174 1.22 -13.45 6.38
N SER A 175 -0.07 -13.27 6.63
CA SER A 175 -0.90 -14.27 7.28
C SER A 175 -0.89 -15.55 6.45
N GLU A 176 -0.02 -16.49 6.79
CA GLU A 176 -0.11 -17.87 6.32
C GLU A 176 -1.37 -18.47 6.94
N VAL A 177 -2.41 -18.64 6.13
CA VAL A 177 -3.47 -19.59 6.43
C VAL A 177 -3.44 -20.69 5.37
N GLN A 178 -2.66 -21.71 5.74
CA GLN A 178 -2.90 -23.14 5.55
C GLN A 178 -2.89 -23.71 4.11
N THR A 179 -1.69 -24.03 3.62
CA THR A 179 -1.52 -25.20 2.74
C THR A 179 -1.31 -26.42 3.63
N ALA A 180 -2.36 -27.23 3.80
CA ALA A 180 -2.25 -28.53 4.45
C ALA A 180 -1.33 -29.46 3.63
N VAL A 181 -0.08 -29.60 4.05
CA VAL A 181 0.77 -30.72 3.59
C VAL A 181 0.49 -31.91 4.49
N HIS A 182 -0.34 -32.81 3.99
CA HIS A 182 -0.56 -34.14 4.56
C HIS A 182 0.76 -34.93 4.45
N VAL A 183 1.59 -34.89 5.48
CA VAL A 183 2.75 -35.79 5.59
C VAL A 183 2.25 -37.13 6.12
N HIS A 184 2.04 -38.09 5.22
CA HIS A 184 1.78 -39.46 5.59
C HIS A 184 3.10 -40.10 6.05
N ARG A 185 3.27 -40.22 7.37
CA ARG A 185 4.37 -41.00 7.97
C ARG A 185 4.04 -42.48 7.82
N ARG A 186 4.71 -43.19 6.91
CA ARG A 186 4.78 -44.66 6.94
C ARG A 186 5.76 -45.05 8.04
N GLU A 187 5.27 -45.74 9.06
CA GLU A 187 6.12 -46.47 10.01
C GLU A 187 6.66 -47.72 9.30
N VAL A 188 7.96 -47.93 9.42
CA VAL A 188 8.65 -49.14 8.95
C VAL A 188 8.73 -50.07 10.16
N GLU A 189 8.01 -51.17 10.09
CA GLU A 189 8.07 -52.24 11.08
C GLU A 189 9.38 -53.00 10.87
N THR A 190 10.27 -52.95 11.86
CA THR A 190 11.49 -53.76 11.90
C THR A 190 11.33 -54.84 12.95
N ASP A 191 11.37 -56.10 12.54
CA ASP A 191 11.78 -57.21 13.39
C ASP A 191 12.69 -58.11 12.56
N PRO A 192 13.89 -58.46 13.07
CA PRO A 192 13.99 -59.83 13.57
C PRO A 192 14.98 -60.01 14.74
N GLU A 193 14.62 -60.85 15.72
CA GLU A 193 15.58 -61.75 16.38
C GLU A 193 14.87 -62.95 17.07
N SER A 194 14.88 -64.12 16.41
CA SER A 194 15.15 -65.48 16.93
C SER A 194 14.80 -66.57 15.91
#